data_AF-A0A1I6G078-F1
#
_entry.id   AF-A0A1I6G078-F1
#
_cell.length_a   1.000
_cell.length_b   1.000
_cell.length_c   1.000
_cell.angle_alpha   90.00
_cell.angle_beta   90.00
_cell.angle_gamma   90.00
#
_symmetry.space_group_name_H-M   'P 1'
#
loop_
_entity.id
_entity.type
_entity.pdbx_description
1 polymer ?
#
loop_
_entity_poly.entity_id
_entity_poly.type
_entity_poly.pdbx_seq_one_letter_code
_entity_poly.pdbx_strand_id
1 'polypeptide(L)'
;MAHQGSCMCGAVAFTIDGDIATGNACHCTSCRKQSGHYWASIDVPRTALAIQDADHIRWYQSSEKVRRGFCDTCGSTLFWDPVFQDWTSVAIGALDSPTQMRLSLHIYVSEKGDYYDIADGLPQNET
;
A
#
# COMPACT_ATOMS: atom_id res chain seq x y z
N MET A 1 -5.47 -16.46 -7.69
CA MET A 1 -5.05 -15.98 -9.03
C MET A 1 -3.78 -15.17 -8.85
N ALA A 2 -3.01 -14.92 -9.91
CA ALA A 2 -1.81 -14.08 -9.81
C ALA A 2 -2.13 -12.65 -10.28
N HIS A 3 -1.80 -11.65 -9.47
CA HIS A 3 -1.97 -10.24 -9.78
C HIS A 3 -0.60 -9.61 -10.03
N GLN A 4 -0.46 -8.88 -11.13
CA GLN A 4 0.78 -8.17 -11.48
C GLN A 4 0.67 -6.72 -11.05
N GLY A 5 1.79 -6.17 -10.62
CA GLY A 5 1.93 -4.75 -10.34
C GLY A 5 3.33 -4.25 -10.60
N SER A 6 3.42 -2.95 -10.79
CA SER A 6 4.66 -2.25 -11.08
C SER A 6 4.67 -0.84 -10.49
N CYS A 7 5.87 -0.30 -10.28
CA CYS A 7 6.00 1.13 -10.01
C CYS A 7 5.73 1.94 -11.29
N MET A 8 5.54 3.26 -11.16
CA MET A 8 5.22 4.13 -12.29
C MET A 8 6.22 4.05 -13.46
N CYS A 9 7.51 3.78 -13.18
CA CYS A 9 8.54 3.68 -14.22
C CYS A 9 8.83 2.23 -14.67
N GLY A 10 8.18 1.23 -14.06
CA GLY A 10 8.40 -0.19 -14.35
C GLY A 10 9.69 -0.79 -13.77
N ALA A 11 10.57 0.00 -13.14
CA ALA A 11 11.83 -0.49 -12.57
C ALA A 11 11.65 -1.45 -11.38
N VAL A 12 10.48 -1.43 -10.74
CA VAL A 12 10.08 -2.43 -9.74
C VAL A 12 8.83 -3.11 -10.27
N ALA A 13 8.90 -4.43 -10.45
CA ALA A 13 7.77 -5.29 -10.73
C ALA A 13 7.56 -6.30 -9.59
N PHE A 14 6.31 -6.71 -9.39
CA PHE A 14 5.94 -7.73 -8.41
C PHE A 14 4.70 -8.52 -8.86
N THR A 15 4.56 -9.72 -8.29
CA THR A 15 3.36 -10.56 -8.41
C THR A 15 2.80 -10.92 -7.04
N ILE A 16 1.48 -10.93 -6.92
CA ILE A 16 0.75 -11.35 -5.72
C ILE A 16 -0.09 -12.58 -6.06
N ASP A 17 0.17 -13.69 -5.40
CA ASP A 17 -0.61 -14.92 -5.51
C ASP A 17 -1.68 -14.99 -4.43
N GLY A 18 -2.95 -15.08 -4.82
CA GLY A 18 -4.05 -15.27 -3.87
C GLY A 18 -5.31 -14.55 -4.26
N ASP A 19 -6.11 -14.21 -3.26
CA ASP A 19 -7.27 -13.33 -3.36
C ASP A 19 -6.93 -11.99 -2.68
N ILE A 20 -7.30 -10.89 -3.35
CA ILE A 20 -7.03 -9.51 -2.93
C ILE A 20 -8.33 -8.71 -2.81
N ALA A 21 -9.41 -9.36 -2.38
CA ALA A 21 -10.78 -8.86 -2.43
C ALA A 21 -11.02 -7.48 -1.79
N THR A 22 -10.33 -7.17 -0.67
CA THR A 22 -10.57 -5.94 0.09
C THR A 22 -9.28 -5.29 0.55
N GLY A 23 -9.23 -3.96 0.45
CA GLY A 23 -8.14 -3.16 1.00
C GLY A 23 -8.64 -2.02 1.88
N ASN A 24 -7.69 -1.37 2.56
CA ASN A 24 -7.97 -0.30 3.51
C ASN A 24 -7.37 1.02 3.02
N ALA A 25 -8.04 2.14 3.30
CA ALA A 25 -7.51 3.48 3.12
C ALA A 25 -7.00 4.02 4.46
N CYS A 26 -5.68 4.21 4.57
CA CYS A 26 -5.06 4.74 5.78
C CYS A 26 -4.84 6.26 5.67
N HIS A 27 -5.38 6.99 6.63
CA HIS A 27 -5.39 8.45 6.67
C HIS A 27 -4.36 9.05 7.63
N CYS A 28 -3.55 8.23 8.31
CA CYS A 28 -2.55 8.73 9.25
C CYS A 28 -1.53 9.65 8.59
N THR A 29 -0.90 10.53 9.38
CA THR A 29 0.00 11.57 8.88
C THR A 29 1.19 11.02 8.11
N SER A 30 1.70 9.85 8.52
CA SER A 30 2.80 9.20 7.80
C SER A 30 2.38 8.71 6.42
N CYS A 31 1.19 8.10 6.30
CA CYS A 31 0.64 7.69 5.00
C CYS A 31 0.36 8.92 4.12
N ARG A 32 -0.17 10.00 4.70
CA ARG A 32 -0.40 11.25 3.96
C ARG A 32 0.85 11.89 3.41
N LYS A 33 1.88 12.01 4.24
CA LYS A 33 3.15 12.58 3.82
C LYS A 33 3.86 11.72 2.78
N GLN A 34 3.62 10.41 2.79
CA GLN A 34 4.31 9.51 1.86
C GLN A 34 3.62 9.41 0.49
N SER A 35 2.28 9.29 0.45
CA SER A 35 1.56 9.15 -0.82
C SER A 35 1.10 10.48 -1.43
N GLY A 36 1.09 11.56 -0.65
CA GLY A 36 0.48 12.83 -1.04
C GLY A 36 -1.05 12.89 -0.86
N HIS A 37 -1.68 11.79 -0.44
CA HIS A 37 -3.11 11.71 -0.11
C HIS A 37 -3.35 10.66 1.00
N TYR A 38 -4.48 9.98 1.13
CA TYR A 38 -4.46 8.74 1.92
C TYR A 38 -3.65 7.65 1.20
N TRP A 39 -3.27 6.58 1.89
CA TRP A 39 -2.61 5.44 1.25
C TRP A 39 -3.54 4.24 1.27
N ALA A 40 -3.88 3.74 0.08
CA ALA A 40 -4.75 2.59 -0.11
C ALA A 40 -3.90 1.34 -0.35
N SER A 41 -4.08 0.33 0.49
CA SER A 41 -3.26 -0.89 0.45
C SER A 41 -4.05 -2.15 0.77
N ILE A 42 -3.49 -3.28 0.34
CA ILE A 42 -3.92 -4.63 0.70
C ILE A 42 -2.83 -5.32 1.50
N ASP A 43 -3.19 -6.06 2.54
CA ASP A 43 -2.25 -6.88 3.29
C ASP A 43 -2.11 -8.23 2.62
N VAL A 44 -0.88 -8.65 2.34
CA VAL A 44 -0.58 -9.91 1.68
C VAL A 44 0.43 -10.71 2.49
N PRO A 45 0.27 -12.04 2.60
CA PRO A 45 1.33 -12.89 3.13
C PRO A 45 2.61 -12.67 2.35
N ARG A 46 3.77 -12.62 3.01
CA ARG A 46 5.06 -12.49 2.32
C ARG A 46 5.31 -13.65 1.36
N THR A 47 4.81 -14.83 1.69
CA THR A 47 4.89 -16.04 0.85
C THR A 47 4.08 -15.92 -0.43
N ALA A 48 3.13 -14.99 -0.51
CA ALA A 48 2.33 -14.70 -1.69
C ALA A 48 2.90 -13.58 -2.56
N LEU A 49 3.91 -12.85 -2.10
CA LEU A 49 4.50 -11.72 -2.82
C LEU A 49 5.87 -12.11 -3.40
N ALA A 50 5.99 -12.10 -4.73
CA ALA A 50 7.28 -12.21 -5.40
C ALA A 50 7.65 -10.87 -6.03
N ILE A 51 8.89 -10.42 -5.81
CA ILE A 51 9.43 -9.16 -6.33
C ILE A 51 10.56 -9.52 -7.29
N GLN A 52 10.49 -9.07 -8.55
CA GLN A 52 11.48 -9.40 -9.57
C GLN A 52 12.72 -8.50 -9.50
N ASP A 53 12.55 -7.20 -9.25
CA ASP A 53 13.62 -6.18 -9.30
C ASP A 53 13.75 -5.41 -7.98
N ALA A 54 14.13 -6.13 -6.93
CA ALA A 54 14.21 -5.57 -5.58
C ALA A 54 15.31 -4.50 -5.41
N ASP A 55 16.30 -4.45 -6.30
CA ASP A 55 17.42 -3.50 -6.24
C ASP A 55 16.98 -2.04 -6.44
N HIS A 56 15.86 -1.83 -7.13
CA HIS A 56 15.25 -0.50 -7.32
C HIS A 56 14.32 -0.09 -6.16
N ILE A 57 14.23 -0.92 -5.11
CA ILE A 57 13.45 -0.61 -3.91
C ILE A 57 14.38 0.00 -2.86
N ARG A 58 14.12 1.26 -2.53
CA ARG A 58 14.68 1.89 -1.34
C ARG A 58 13.77 1.65 -0.14
N TRP A 59 14.37 1.13 0.94
CA TRP A 59 13.68 0.94 2.22
C TRP A 59 14.00 2.08 3.19
N TYR A 60 12.97 2.65 3.79
CA TYR A 60 13.06 3.66 4.86
C TYR A 60 12.45 3.12 6.16
N GLN A 61 13.26 3.02 7.22
CA GLN A 61 12.81 2.60 8.54
C GLN A 61 12.00 3.73 9.19
N SER A 62 10.66 3.63 9.11
CA SER A 62 9.75 4.69 9.57
C SER A 62 9.41 4.63 11.06
N SER A 63 9.62 3.47 11.69
CA SER A 63 9.53 3.26 13.13
C SER A 63 10.35 2.04 13.53
N GLU A 64 10.43 1.69 14.81
CA GLU A 64 11.08 0.44 15.25
C GLU A 64 10.48 -0.81 14.61
N LYS A 65 9.18 -0.81 14.30
CA LYS A 65 8.43 -1.99 13.84
C LYS A 65 8.12 -1.98 12.35
N VAL A 66 8.37 -0.86 11.65
CA VAL A 66 7.88 -0.65 10.29
C VAL A 66 8.93 0.01 9.41
N ARG A 67 9.18 -0.60 8.25
CA ARG A 67 9.87 0.04 7.13
C ARG A 67 8.93 0.24 5.95
N ARG A 68 9.24 1.20 5.10
CA ARG A 68 8.45 1.57 3.91
C ARG A 68 9.31 1.43 2.67
N GLY A 69 8.78 0.76 1.65
CA GLY A 69 9.47 0.49 0.39
C GLY A 69 8.93 1.38 -0.72
N PHE A 70 9.82 2.06 -1.43
CA PHE A 70 9.48 2.89 -2.58
C PHE A 70 10.51 2.75 -3.69
N CYS A 71 10.08 2.99 -4.93
CA CYS A 71 10.99 2.97 -6.07
C CYS A 71 11.98 4.13 -5.97
N ASP A 72 13.27 3.85 -6.04
CA ASP A 72 14.35 4.84 -5.98
C ASP A 72 14.40 5.77 -7.20
N THR A 73 13.77 5.34 -8.30
CA THR A 73 13.80 6.03 -9.59
C THR A 73 12.60 6.97 -9.75
N CYS A 74 11.37 6.48 -9.50
CA CYS A 74 10.16 7.28 -9.69
C CYS A 74 9.45 7.72 -8.40
N GLY A 75 9.89 7.24 -7.23
CA GLY A 75 9.30 7.59 -5.95
C GLY A 75 7.96 6.92 -5.62
N SER A 76 7.44 6.02 -6.47
CA SER A 76 6.20 5.28 -6.17
C SER A 76 6.32 4.59 -4.81
N THR A 77 5.39 4.87 -3.90
CA THR A 77 5.28 4.18 -2.61
C THR A 77 4.59 2.84 -2.83
N LEU A 78 5.32 1.74 -2.62
CA LEU A 78 4.88 0.40 -2.99
C LEU A 78 4.52 -0.44 -1.78
N PHE A 79 5.31 -0.36 -0.70
CA PHE A 79 5.23 -1.30 0.41
C PHE A 79 5.20 -0.61 1.77
N TRP A 80 4.37 -1.15 2.66
CA TRP A 80 4.42 -0.92 4.10
C TRP A 80 4.72 -2.26 4.77
N ASP A 81 5.83 -2.31 5.48
CA ASP A 81 6.43 -3.58 5.88
C ASP A 81 6.60 -3.64 7.41
N PRO A 82 5.68 -4.31 8.12
CA PRO A 82 5.82 -4.60 9.53
C PRO A 82 6.86 -5.72 9.73
N VAL A 83 8.09 -5.35 10.08
CA VAL A 83 9.27 -6.25 9.99
C VAL A 83 9.21 -7.48 10.91
N PHE A 84 8.30 -7.49 11.89
CA PHE A 84 8.08 -8.61 12.80
C PHE A 84 6.85 -9.47 12.47
N GLN A 85 6.18 -9.20 11.34
CA GLN A 85 5.01 -9.96 10.88
C GLN A 85 5.33 -10.72 9.58
N ASP A 86 4.52 -11.74 9.30
CA ASP A 86 4.60 -12.61 8.13
C ASP A 86 3.86 -12.06 6.90
N TRP A 87 3.36 -10.82 6.98
CA TRP A 87 2.66 -10.12 5.92
C TRP A 87 3.28 -8.74 5.66
N THR A 88 2.95 -8.15 4.50
CA THR A 88 3.27 -6.76 4.13
C THR A 88 2.06 -6.14 3.44
N SER A 89 1.90 -4.82 3.53
CA SER A 89 0.90 -4.13 2.72
C SER A 89 1.49 -3.70 1.38
N VAL A 90 0.75 -3.93 0.30
CA VAL A 90 1.09 -3.49 -1.06
C VAL A 90 0.14 -2.39 -1.50
N ALA A 91 0.67 -1.35 -2.13
CA ALA A 91 -0.11 -0.26 -2.69
C ALA A 91 -1.06 -0.76 -3.79
N ILE A 92 -2.36 -0.54 -3.61
CA ILE A 92 -3.39 -0.96 -4.57
C ILE A 92 -3.20 -0.28 -5.93
N GLY A 93 -2.82 1.00 -5.90
CA GLY A 93 -2.62 1.80 -7.11
C GLY A 93 -1.41 1.38 -7.96
N ALA A 94 -0.59 0.43 -7.48
CA ALA A 94 0.52 -0.14 -8.22
C ALA A 94 0.15 -1.42 -8.98
N LEU A 95 -1.09 -1.90 -8.91
CA LEU A 95 -1.55 -3.07 -9.65
C LEU A 95 -1.90 -2.69 -11.10
N ASP A 96 -1.38 -3.45 -12.06
CA ASP A 96 -1.42 -3.08 -13.48
C ASP A 96 -2.78 -3.38 -14.15
N SER A 97 -3.58 -4.26 -13.55
CA SER A 97 -4.85 -4.73 -14.12
C SER A 97 -6.03 -4.42 -13.20
N PRO A 98 -7.25 -4.19 -13.75
CA PRO A 98 -8.46 -4.05 -12.95
C PRO A 98 -8.65 -5.24 -12.02
N THR A 99 -8.60 -5.01 -10.72
CA THR A 99 -8.67 -6.05 -9.69
C THR A 99 -10.10 -6.41 -9.29
N GLN A 100 -11.07 -5.56 -9.67
CA GLN A 100 -12.43 -5.53 -9.12
C GLN A 100 -12.49 -5.35 -7.60
N MET A 101 -11.37 -5.12 -6.91
CA MET A 101 -11.36 -4.90 -5.47
C MET A 101 -12.13 -3.64 -5.10
N ARG A 102 -12.53 -3.57 -3.84
CA ARG A 102 -13.09 -2.37 -3.24
C ARG A 102 -12.36 -2.08 -1.94
N LEU A 103 -12.31 -0.80 -1.58
CA LEU A 103 -12.00 -0.45 -0.21
C LEU A 103 -13.10 -1.00 0.69
N SER A 104 -12.74 -1.46 1.88
CA SER A 104 -13.68 -1.94 2.90
C SER A 104 -13.74 -1.04 4.13
N LEU A 105 -12.72 -0.20 4.34
CA LEU A 105 -12.55 0.57 5.57
C LEU A 105 -11.61 1.77 5.36
N HIS A 106 -11.94 2.88 6.04
CA HIS A 106 -11.04 4.00 6.28
C HIS A 106 -10.54 3.97 7.72
N ILE A 107 -9.23 4.01 7.92
CA ILE A 107 -8.58 4.02 9.25
C ILE A 107 -7.78 5.29 9.49
N TYR A 108 -7.61 5.68 10.76
CA TYR A 108 -6.96 6.93 11.18
C TYR A 108 -7.64 8.21 10.64
N VAL A 109 -8.97 8.23 10.53
CA VAL A 109 -9.69 9.38 9.93
C VAL A 109 -9.59 10.65 10.78
N SER A 110 -9.29 10.54 12.07
CA SER A 110 -8.98 11.67 12.96
C SER A 110 -7.82 12.53 12.43
N GLU A 111 -6.90 11.92 11.70
CA GLU A 111 -5.76 12.61 11.11
C GLU A 111 -6.02 13.03 9.66
N LYS A 112 -7.16 12.68 9.05
CA LYS A 112 -7.44 12.92 7.63
C LYS A 112 -7.12 14.35 7.18
N GLY A 113 -6.66 14.49 5.95
CA GLY A 113 -6.55 15.82 5.32
C GLY A 113 -7.93 16.50 5.28
N ASP A 114 -7.96 17.78 5.65
CA ASP A 114 -9.16 18.63 5.71
C ASP A 114 -9.66 19.08 4.33
N TYR A 115 -8.93 18.75 3.26
CA TYR A 115 -9.17 19.19 1.88
C TYR A 115 -10.10 18.27 1.05
N TYR A 116 -10.80 17.31 1.66
CA TYR A 116 -11.71 16.38 0.98
C TYR A 116 -12.75 15.81 1.94
N ASP A 117 -13.73 15.05 1.44
CA ASP A 117 -14.68 14.27 2.24
C ASP A 117 -14.55 12.78 1.94
N ILE A 118 -14.91 11.91 2.90
CA ILE A 118 -15.09 10.46 2.67
C ILE A 118 -16.59 10.24 2.47
N ALA A 119 -17.00 10.00 1.23
CA ALA A 119 -18.42 9.99 0.82
C ALA A 119 -18.87 8.67 0.17
N ASP A 120 -18.08 7.60 0.27
CA ASP A 120 -18.38 6.29 -0.31
C ASP A 120 -19.26 5.39 0.60
N GLY A 121 -19.59 5.87 1.80
CA GLY A 121 -20.43 5.16 2.77
C GLY A 121 -19.73 3.99 3.47
N LEU A 122 -18.41 3.83 3.29
CA LEU A 122 -17.65 2.80 3.98
C LEU A 122 -17.44 3.16 5.46
N PRO A 123 -17.23 2.15 6.33
CA PRO A 123 -16.86 2.39 7.72
C PRO A 123 -15.63 3.30 7.85
N GLN A 124 -15.65 4.14 8.88
CA GLN A 124 -14.59 5.11 9.19
C GLN A 124 -14.17 4.95 10.66
N ASN A 125 -12.91 4.61 10.88
CA ASN A 125 -12.32 4.45 12.20
C ASN A 125 -11.34 5.60 12.50
N GLU A 126 -11.47 6.17 13.69
CA GLU A 126 -10.58 7.25 14.17
C GLU A 126 -9.12 6.80 14.35
N THR A 127 -8.89 5.49 14.53
CA THR A 127 -7.59 4.82 14.75
C THR A 127 -7.52 3.52 13.96
#